data_AF-A0A0A7S4E8-F1
#
_entry.id   AF-A0A0A7S4E8-F1
#
_cell.length_a   1.000
_cell.length_b   1.000
_cell.length_c   1.000
_cell.angle_alpha   90.00
_cell.angle_beta   90.00
_cell.angle_gamma   90.00
#
_symmetry.space_group_name_H-M   'P 1'
#
loop_
_entity.id
_entity.type
_entity.pdbx_description
1 polymer ?
#
loop_
_entity_poly.entity_id
_entity_poly.type
_entity_poly.pdbx_seq_one_letter_code
_entity_poly.pdbx_strand_id
1 'polypeptide(L)' 'MINQVGIHLYLVQQELMDYLQLQNITIEVLAHGRVDDESILSNIANKYHNSPSQITLRWQIKKG' A
#
# COMPACT_ATOMS: atom_id res chain seq x y z
N MET A 1 9.76 17.67 2.27
CA MET A 1 10.75 16.59 2.10
C MET A 1 9.99 15.29 1.85
N ILE A 2 10.53 14.36 1.06
CA ILE A 2 9.87 13.10 0.70
C ILE A 2 10.73 11.94 1.23
N ASN A 3 10.08 10.89 1.74
CA ASN A 3 10.72 9.62 2.06
C ASN A 3 10.04 8.48 1.30
N GLN A 4 10.80 7.82 0.42
CA GLN A 4 10.32 6.70 -0.39
C GLN A 4 10.57 5.38 0.34
N VAL A 5 9.52 4.65 0.69
CA VAL A 5 9.59 3.48 1.58
C VAL A 5 8.73 2.32 1.10
N GLY A 6 9.16 1.10 1.40
CA GLY A 6 8.44 -0.12 1.03
C GLY A 6 7.22 -0.38 1.90
N ILE A 7 6.02 -0.01 1.42
CA ILE A 7 4.75 -0.24 2.15
C ILE A 7 3.83 -1.15 1.34
N HIS A 8 3.44 -2.27 1.94
CA HIS A 8 2.54 -3.27 1.33
C HIS A 8 1.83 -4.06 2.42
N LEU A 9 0.90 -4.96 2.06
CA LEU A 9 0.04 -5.67 3.02
C LEU A 9 0.82 -6.40 4.12
N TYR A 10 2.01 -6.92 3.80
CA TYR A 10 2.86 -7.66 4.73
C TYR A 10 3.86 -6.80 5.51
N LEU A 11 4.01 -5.52 5.12
CA LEU A 11 4.92 -4.57 5.75
C LEU A 11 4.28 -3.18 5.75
N VAL A 12 3.34 -2.97 6.68
CA VAL A 12 2.55 -1.74 6.76
C VAL A 12 3.35 -0.57 7.35
N GLN A 13 4.32 -0.84 8.24
CA GLN A 13 5.22 0.14 8.88
C GLN A 13 4.50 1.31 9.59
N GLN A 14 3.47 1.05 10.39
CA GLN A 14 2.65 2.09 11.03
C GLN A 14 3.46 3.09 11.87
N GLU A 15 4.37 2.64 12.72
CA GLU A 15 5.20 3.51 13.56
C GLU A 15 6.06 4.48 12.72
N LEU A 16 6.59 4.01 11.59
CA LEU A 16 7.36 4.86 10.67
C LEU A 16 6.46 5.90 10.01
N MET A 17 5.26 5.51 9.58
CA MET A 17 4.31 6.45 8.98
C MET A 17 3.92 7.55 9.96
N ASP A 18 3.63 7.18 11.21
CA ASP A 18 3.27 8.13 12.27
C ASP A 18 4.43 9.10 12.56
N TYR A 19 5.66 8.59 12.62
CA TYR A 19 6.86 9.42 12.78
C TYR A 19 7.05 10.40 11.62
N LEU A 20 6.96 9.93 10.37
CA LEU A 20 7.14 10.78 9.19
C LEU A 20 6.06 11.87 9.09
N GLN A 21 4.82 11.54 9.47
CA GLN A 21 3.74 12.51 9.58
C GLN A 21 4.04 13.60 10.62
N LEU A 22 4.52 13.22 11.81
CA LEU A 22 4.94 14.18 12.84
C LEU A 22 6.08 15.10 12.37
N GLN A 23 6.97 14.58 11.53
CA GLN A 23 8.09 15.34 10.96
C GLN A 23 7.72 16.16 9.70
N ASN A 24 6.45 16.17 9.27
CA ASN A 24 6.00 16.78 8.01
C ASN A 24 6.78 16.25 6.78
N ILE A 25 7.09 14.96 6.78
CA ILE A 25 7.74 14.26 5.67
C ILE A 25 6.68 13.46 4.89
N THR A 26 6.53 13.75 3.60
CA THR A 26 5.60 13.04 2.72
C THR A 26 6.12 11.63 2.44
N ILE A 27 5.23 10.64 2.50
CA ILE A 27 5.54 9.25 2.23
C ILE A 27 5.29 8.97 0.75
N GLU A 28 6.28 8.39 0.07
CA GLU A 28 6.12 7.80 -1.26
C GLU A 28 6.22 6.28 -1.16
N VAL A 29 5.20 5.57 -1.62
CA VAL A 29 5.14 4.12 -1.48
C VAL A 29 5.92 3.45 -2.61
N LEU A 30 6.92 2.63 -2.25
CA LEU A 30 7.62 1.74 -3.17
C LEU A 30 7.00 0.34 -3.10
N ALA A 31 6.31 -0.08 -4.14
CA ALA A 31 5.64 -1.37 -4.21
C ALA A 31 6.29 -2.26 -5.27
N HIS A 32 6.95 -3.34 -4.85
CA HIS A 32 7.43 -4.40 -5.74
C HIS A 32 6.90 -5.75 -5.26
N GLY A 33 6.30 -6.53 -6.15
CA GLY A 33 5.80 -7.88 -5.85
C GLY A 33 4.69 -8.33 -6.80
N ARG A 34 4.41 -9.64 -6.80
CA ARG A 34 3.23 -10.23 -7.45
C ARG A 34 2.12 -10.33 -6.42
N VAL A 35 0.98 -9.73 -6.71
CA VAL A 35 -0.23 -9.75 -5.85
C VAL A 35 -1.37 -10.56 -6.46
N ASP A 36 -1.14 -11.12 -7.66
CA ASP A 36 -2.18 -11.81 -8.42
C ASP A 36 -2.54 -13.19 -7.82
N ASP A 37 -1.61 -13.81 -7.09
CA ASP A 37 -1.82 -15.11 -6.44
C ASP A 37 -2.51 -14.99 -5.05
N GLU A 38 -2.77 -13.77 -4.57
CA GLU A 38 -3.39 -13.53 -3.27
C GLU A 38 -4.92 -13.71 -3.33
N SER A 39 -5.44 -14.72 -2.64
CA SER A 39 -6.87 -15.07 -2.68
C SER A 39 -7.75 -13.96 -2.11
N ILE A 40 -7.28 -13.26 -1.07
CA ILE A 40 -8.00 -12.12 -0.46
C ILE A 40 -8.09 -10.96 -1.45
N LEU A 41 -6.99 -10.62 -2.12
CA LEU A 41 -6.98 -9.54 -3.10
C LEU A 41 -7.82 -9.90 -4.33
N SER A 42 -7.77 -11.15 -4.78
CA SER A 42 -8.61 -11.67 -5.86
C SER A 42 -10.11 -11.60 -5.54
N ASN A 43 -10.51 -11.95 -4.32
CA ASN A 43 -11.90 -11.86 -3.88
C ASN A 43 -12.41 -10.41 -3.85
N ILE A 44 -11.59 -9.47 -3.36
CA ILE A 44 -11.94 -8.05 -3.34
C ILE A 44 -11.97 -7.49 -4.76
N ALA A 45 -10.97 -7.83 -5.59
CA ALA A 45 -10.86 -7.47 -6.99
C ALA A 45 -12.12 -7.87 -7.77
N ASN A 46 -12.58 -9.11 -7.60
CA ASN A 46 -13.82 -9.61 -8.21
C ASN A 46 -15.06 -8.81 -7.80
N LYS A 47 -15.18 -8.46 -6.50
CA LYS A 47 -16.32 -7.67 -5.99
C LYS A 47 -16.41 -6.29 -6.62
N TYR A 48 -15.27 -5.67 -6.94
CA TYR A 48 -15.19 -4.31 -7.46
C TYR A 48 -14.89 -4.25 -8.96
N HIS A 49 -14.84 -5.38 -9.66
CA HIS A 49 -14.45 -5.47 -11.08
C HIS A 49 -13.10 -4.78 -11.38
N ASN A 50 -12.12 -4.97 -10.50
CA ASN A 50 -10.76 -4.43 -10.62
C ASN A 50 -9.74 -5.58 -10.60
N SER A 51 -8.46 -5.29 -10.84
CA SER A 51 -7.37 -6.27 -10.66
C SER A 51 -6.83 -6.27 -9.21
N PRO A 52 -6.20 -7.38 -8.75
CA PRO A 52 -5.50 -7.43 -7.46
C PRO A 52 -4.48 -6.30 -7.28
N SER A 53 -3.78 -5.95 -8.37
CA SER A 53 -2.88 -4.80 -8.42
C SER A 53 -3.60 -3.47 -8.15
N GLN A 54 -4.74 -3.21 -8.79
CA GLN A 54 -5.53 -1.98 -8.55
C GLN A 54 -6.05 -1.89 -7.11
N ILE A 55 -6.48 -3.01 -6.52
CA ILE A 55 -6.87 -3.07 -5.11
C ILE A 55 -5.70 -2.73 -4.20
N THR A 56 -4.51 -3.24 -4.51
CA THR A 56 -3.28 -2.96 -3.76
C THR A 56 -2.91 -1.48 -3.84
N LEU A 57 -2.89 -0.90 -5.04
CA LEU A 57 -2.65 0.54 -5.22
C LEU A 57 -3.66 1.38 -4.45
N ARG A 58 -4.95 1.02 -4.50
CA ARG A 58 -6.01 1.74 -3.78
C ARG A 58 -5.81 1.68 -2.27
N TRP A 59 -5.39 0.53 -1.74
CA TRP A 59 -5.06 0.38 -0.33
C TRP A 59 -3.86 1.26 0.06
N GLN A 60 -2.80 1.29 -0.75
CA GLN A 60 -1.61 2.10 -0.53
C GLN A 60 -1.94 3.60 -0.50
N ILE A 61 -2.74 4.09 -1.46
CA ILE A 61 -3.19 5.50 -1.50
C ILE A 61 -4.01 5.87 -0.26
N LYS A 62 -4.77 4.94 0.33
CA LYS A 62 -5.53 5.21 1.56
C LYS A 62 -4.64 5.20 2.80
N LYS A 63 -3.53 4.47 2.77
CA LYS A 63 -2.57 4.37 3.86
C LYS A 63 -1.56 5.52 3.86
N GLY A 64 -1.32 6.13 2.70
CA GLY A 64 -0.62 7.39 2.54
C GLY A 64 -1.50 8.58 2.90
#